data_AF-A0A5J6N8A1-F1
#
_entry.id   AF-A0A5J6N8A1-F1
#
_cell.length_a   1.000
_cell.length_b   1.000
_cell.length_c   1.000
_cell.angle_alpha   90.00
_cell.angle_beta   90.00
_cell.angle_gamma   90.00
#
_symmetry.space_group_name_H-M   'P 1'
#
loop_
_entity.id
_entity.type
_entity.pdbx_description
1 polymer ?
#
loop_
_entity_poly.entity_id
_entity_poly.type
_entity_poly.pdbx_seq_one_letter_code
_entity_poly.pdbx_strand_id
1 'polypeptide(L)' 'MPRRVSSRKLQDYVEGRLDQSQLAEVEAYLKANPEIAVRVEKLRLQARRTRKLGKTLLSEEIPQRLLDIIAKKPQ' A
#
# COMPACT_ATOMS: atom_id res chain seq x y z
N MET A 1 -9.06 24.17 -11.91
CA MET A 1 -9.44 22.76 -12.15
C MET A 1 -8.48 21.88 -11.34
N PRO A 2 -8.91 21.14 -10.30
CA PRO A 2 -8.01 20.25 -9.59
C PRO A 2 -7.41 19.24 -10.58
N ARG A 3 -6.08 19.08 -10.54
CA ARG A 3 -5.33 18.21 -11.45
C ARG A 3 -5.91 16.80 -11.37
N ARG A 4 -6.28 16.20 -12.50
CA ARG A 4 -6.84 14.83 -12.52
C ARG A 4 -5.77 13.86 -11.99
N VAL A 5 -6.01 13.31 -10.81
CA VAL A 5 -5.18 12.23 -10.25
C VAL A 5 -5.55 10.93 -10.94
N SER A 6 -4.57 10.16 -11.41
CA SER A 6 -4.82 8.88 -12.07
C SER A 6 -5.22 7.80 -11.08
N SER A 7 -5.97 6.79 -11.55
CA SER A 7 -6.35 5.63 -10.74
C SER A 7 -5.15 4.91 -10.13
N ARG A 8 -4.04 4.81 -10.87
CA ARG A 8 -2.77 4.25 -10.37
C ARG A 8 -2.23 5.05 -9.19
N LYS A 9 -2.22 6.39 -9.27
CA LYS A 9 -1.74 7.25 -8.19
C LYS A 9 -2.64 7.20 -6.96
N LEU A 10 -3.95 7.03 -7.12
CA LEU A 10 -4.87 6.74 -6.01
C LEU A 10 -4.60 5.37 -5.36
N GLN A 11 -4.24 4.35 -6.15
CA GLN A 11 -3.87 3.05 -5.62
C GLN A 11 -2.54 3.11 -4.86
N ASP A 12 -1.53 3.79 -5.39
CA ASP A 12 -0.26 4.01 -4.70
C ASP A 12 -0.46 4.81 -3.39
N TYR A 13 -1.42 5.74 -3.35
CA TYR A 13 -1.85 6.43 -2.12
C TYR A 13 -2.45 5.46 -1.08
N VAL A 14 -3.37 4.57 -1.50
CA VAL A 14 -3.97 3.53 -0.63
C VAL A 14 -2.91 2.58 -0.09
N GLU A 15 -1.95 2.22 -0.94
CA GLU A 15 -0.85 1.31 -0.61
C GLU A 15 0.27 1.99 0.17
N GLY A 16 0.28 3.32 0.28
CA GLY A 16 1.27 4.10 1.04
C GLY A 16 2.64 4.15 0.37
N ARG A 17 2.66 4.15 -0.98
CA ARG A 17 3.88 4.16 -1.80
C ARG A 17 4.25 5.54 -2.35
N LEU A 18 3.45 6.56 -2.05
CA LEU A 18 3.69 7.93 -2.54
C LEU A 18 4.73 8.66 -1.69
N ASP A 19 5.52 9.50 -2.35
CA ASP A 19 6.35 10.49 -1.67
C ASP A 19 5.52 11.66 -1.10
N GLN A 20 6.16 12.54 -0.32
CA GLN A 20 5.49 13.63 0.37
C GLN A 20 4.83 14.65 -0.59
N SER A 21 5.45 14.90 -1.75
CA SER A 21 4.90 15.84 -2.74
C SER A 21 3.68 15.26 -3.45
N GLN A 22 3.75 13.97 -3.81
CA GLN A 22 2.65 13.24 -4.43
C GLN A 22 1.48 13.07 -3.47
N LEU A 23 1.77 12.87 -2.18
CA LEU A 23 0.77 12.76 -1.13
C LEU A 23 -0.03 14.05 -0.97
N ALA A 24 0.64 15.20 -0.90
CA ALA A 24 -0.02 16.51 -0.83
C ALA A 24 -0.94 16.78 -2.04
N GLU A 25 -0.51 16.39 -3.24
CA GLU A 25 -1.32 16.51 -4.45
C GLU A 25 -2.59 15.65 -4.41
N VAL A 26 -2.46 14.40 -3.95
CA VAL A 26 -3.60 13.49 -3.81
C VAL A 26 -4.54 13.96 -2.71
N GLU A 27 -4.04 14.45 -1.58
CA GLU A 27 -4.86 15.00 -0.50
C GLU A 27 -5.65 16.23 -0.94
N ALA A 28 -5.02 17.15 -1.69
CA ALA A 28 -5.72 18.29 -2.28
C ALA A 28 -6.82 17.85 -3.25
N TYR A 29 -6.56 16.81 -4.06
CA TYR A 29 -7.57 16.22 -4.94
C TYR A 29 -8.72 15.58 -4.16
N LEU A 30 -8.45 14.80 -3.11
CA LEU A 30 -9.49 14.17 -2.30
C LEU A 30 -10.33 15.19 -1.52
N LYS A 31 -9.71 16.28 -1.04
CA LYS A 31 -10.42 17.40 -0.41
C LYS A 31 -11.41 18.08 -1.37
N ALA A 32 -11.07 18.14 -2.65
CA ALA A 32 -11.92 18.71 -3.69
C ALA A 32 -12.99 17.73 -4.22
N ASN A 33 -12.89 16.42 -3.92
CA ASN A 33 -13.77 15.37 -4.44
C ASN A 33 -14.19 14.41 -3.29
N PRO A 34 -15.11 14.83 -2.41
CA PRO A 34 -15.44 14.10 -1.17
C PRO A 34 -16.01 12.70 -1.41
N GLU A 35 -16.75 12.48 -2.50
CA GLU A 35 -17.28 11.18 -2.90
C GLU A 35 -16.16 10.18 -3.21
N ILE A 36 -15.08 10.63 -3.83
CA ILE A 36 -13.90 9.81 -4.10
C ILE A 36 -13.13 9.56 -2.80
N ALA A 37 -13.02 10.56 -1.94
CA ALA A 37 -12.37 10.44 -0.63
C ALA A 37 -12.98 9.33 0.23
N VAL A 38 -14.32 9.25 0.31
CA VAL A 38 -15.01 8.18 1.04
C VAL A 38 -14.64 6.79 0.50
N ARG A 39 -14.58 6.64 -0.83
CA ARG A 39 -14.20 5.36 -1.45
C ARG A 39 -12.75 5.00 -1.18
N VAL A 40 -11.84 5.96 -1.28
CA VAL A 40 -10.40 5.77 -1.03
C VAL A 40 -10.13 5.41 0.43
N GLU A 41 -10.79 6.04 1.40
CA GLU A 41 -10.62 5.69 2.80
C GLU A 41 -11.14 4.28 3.14
N LYS A 42 -12.25 3.84 2.53
CA LYS A 42 -12.71 2.44 2.65
C LYS A 42 -11.64 1.45 2.17
N LEU A 43 -11.04 1.71 1.01
CA LEU A 43 -9.95 0.89 0.46
C LEU A 43 -8.71 0.93 1.36
N ARG A 44 -8.38 2.10 1.91
CA ARG A 44 -7.24 2.27 2.83
C ARG A 44 -7.42 1.48 4.11
N LEU A 45 -8.62 1.46 4.67
CA LEU A 45 -8.94 0.65 5.84
C LEU A 45 -8.82 -0.84 5.56
N GLN A 46 -9.32 -1.31 4.41
CA GLN A 46 -9.18 -2.71 3.98
C GLN A 46 -7.70 -3.10 3.81
N ALA A 47 -6.92 -2.31 3.07
CA ALA A 47 -5.49 -2.55 2.88
C ALA A 47 -4.70 -2.56 4.20
N ARG A 48 -5.09 -1.74 5.18
CA ARG A 48 -4.49 -1.76 6.53
C ARG A 48 -4.83 -3.05 7.29
N ARG A 49 -6.07 -3.53 7.20
CA ARG A 49 -6.48 -4.81 7.83
C ARG A 49 -5.72 -5.99 7.24
N THR A 50 -5.63 -6.07 5.90
CA THR A 50 -4.86 -7.12 5.22
C THR A 50 -3.38 -7.10 5.62
N ARG A 51 -2.77 -5.90 5.70
CA ARG A 51 -1.38 -5.77 6.17
C ARG A 51 -1.18 -6.21 7.62
N LYS A 52 -2.14 -5.93 8.51
CA LYS A 52 -2.09 -6.41 9.90
C LYS A 52 -2.11 -7.94 9.97
N LEU A 53 -3.00 -8.59 9.20
CA LEU A 53 -3.05 -10.05 9.11
C LEU A 53 -1.74 -10.63 8.57
N GLY A 54 -1.18 -10.03 7.51
CA GLY A 54 0.11 -10.45 6.97
C GLY A 54 1.25 -10.34 7.99
N LYS A 55 1.28 -9.27 8.81
CA LYS A 55 2.29 -9.13 9.88
C LYS A 55 2.19 -10.21 10.95
N THR A 56 0.99 -10.66 11.29
CA THR A 56 0.77 -11.74 12.26
C THR A 56 1.20 -13.11 11.72
N LEU A 57 1.07 -13.34 10.40
CA LEU A 57 1.52 -14.60 9.78
C LEU A 57 3.03 -14.63 9.54
N LEU A 58 3.64 -13.47 9.27
CA LEU A 58 5.09 -13.36 9.02
C LEU A 58 5.97 -13.42 10.28
N SER A 59 5.39 -13.55 11.47
CA SER A 59 6.14 -13.83 12.71
C SER A 59 6.44 -15.30 12.93
N GLU A 60 5.96 -16.18 12.06
CA GLU A 60 6.35 -17.59 12.06
C GLU A 60 7.81 -17.73 11.62
N GLU A 61 8.53 -18.69 12.21
CA GLU A 61 9.89 -19.00 11.77
C GLU A 61 9.88 -19.37 10.29
N ILE A 62 10.83 -18.81 9.52
CA ILE A 62 11.01 -19.17 8.12
C ILE A 62 11.37 -20.67 8.09
N PRO A 63 10.60 -21.52 7.40
CA PRO A 63 10.89 -22.95 7.35
C PRO A 63 12.32 -23.22 6.90
N GLN A 64 13.04 -24.06 7.64
CA GLN A 64 14.47 -24.34 7.40
C GLN A 64 14.77 -24.72 5.95
N ARG A 65 13.88 -25.50 5.31
CA ARG A 65 13.98 -25.88 3.89
C ARG A 65 14.14 -24.70 2.92
N LEU A 66 13.58 -23.53 3.24
CA LEU A 66 13.70 -22.32 2.44
C LEU A 66 15.02 -21.60 2.71
N LEU A 67 15.48 -21.59 3.97
CA LEU A 67 16.78 -21.06 4.35
C LEU A 67 17.92 -21.85 3.70
N ASP A 68 17.76 -23.18 3.61
CA ASP A 68 18.74 -24.07 2.99
C ASP A 68 18.90 -23.81 1.48
N ILE A 69 17.85 -23.35 0.79
CA ILE A 69 17.89 -22.98 -0.63
C ILE A 69 18.69 -21.68 -0.82
N ILE A 70 18.54 -20.69 0.07
CA ILE A 70 19.30 -19.43 0.01
C ILE A 70 20.78 -19.66 0.34
N ALA A 71 21.05 -20.55 1.31
CA ALA A 71 22.41 -20.91 1.71
C ALA A 71 23.16 -21.67 0.61
N LYS A 72 22.45 -22.40 -0.26
CA LYS A 72 23.00 -22.94 -1.51
C LYS A 72 23.16 -21.80 -2.52
N LYS A 73 24.27 -21.07 -2.37
CA LYS A 73 24.78 -20.15 -3.39
C LYS A 73 24.67 -20.82 -4.77
N PRO A 74 24.14 -20.15 -5.80
CA PRO A 74 24.27 -20.66 -7.17
C PRO A 74 25.77 -20.79 -7.45
N GLN A 75 26.19 -22.00 -7.84
CA GLN A 75 27.52 -22.21 -8.43
C GLN A 75 27.55 -21.62 -9.83
#